data_AF-W2JE56-F1
#
_entry.id   AF-W2JE56-F1
#
_cell.length_a   1.000
_cell.length_b   1.000
_cell.length_c   1.000
_cell.angle_alpha   90.00
_cell.angle_beta   90.00
_cell.angle_gamma   90.00
#
_symmetry.space_group_name_H-M   'P 1'
#
loop_
_entity.id
_entity.type
_entity.pdbx_description
1 polymer ?
#
loop_
_entity_poly.entity_id
_entity_poly.type
_entity_poly.pdbx_seq_one_letter_code
_entity_poly.pdbx_strand_id
1 'polypeptide(L)'
;MMSRPCCCTHNVQAAAQASNAAAEHHHHHYFRPSGVDVSGFPPPNSAPNHRSPCPALNSLANHGYLPRDGKELTPQLIRDAIMDVFNVDEGLAERLTRPLPPQLTLADLSVHGFIEHDASL
;
A
#
# COMPACT_ATOMS: atom_id res chain seq x y z
N MET A 1 -31.37 19.75 -62.61
CA MET A 1 -29.93 19.61 -62.31
C MET A 1 -29.63 20.27 -60.98
N MET A 2 -29.65 19.53 -59.88
CA MET A 2 -29.04 19.91 -58.60
C MET A 2 -28.71 18.63 -57.83
N SER A 3 -27.41 18.27 -57.80
CA SER A 3 -26.88 17.20 -56.97
C SER A 3 -27.14 17.50 -55.50
N ARG A 4 -27.64 16.53 -54.73
CA ARG A 4 -27.75 16.61 -53.27
C ARG A 4 -26.98 15.46 -52.62
N PRO A 5 -26.20 15.72 -51.56
CA PRO A 5 -25.15 14.83 -51.09
C PRO A 5 -25.67 13.78 -50.09
N CYS A 6 -24.97 12.65 -50.07
CA CYS A 6 -25.12 11.60 -49.07
C CYS A 6 -24.63 12.12 -47.71
N CYS A 7 -25.46 12.08 -46.67
CA CYS A 7 -25.06 12.39 -45.30
C CYS A 7 -25.55 11.26 -44.38
N CYS A 8 -24.73 10.21 -44.28
CA CYS A 8 -24.84 9.24 -43.20
C CYS A 8 -24.10 9.79 -41.98
N THR A 9 -24.81 10.40 -41.04
CA THR A 9 -24.32 10.51 -39.65
C THR A 9 -25.47 10.25 -38.69
N HIS A 10 -25.42 9.06 -38.08
CA HIS A 10 -26.32 8.64 -37.01
C HIS A 10 -25.95 9.38 -35.73
N ASN A 11 -26.88 10.15 -35.18
CA ASN A 11 -26.74 10.79 -33.88
C ASN A 11 -27.47 9.94 -32.82
N VAL A 12 -26.76 8.98 -32.25
CA VAL A 12 -27.23 8.13 -31.13
C VAL A 12 -26.47 8.53 -29.87
N GLN A 13 -26.88 9.62 -29.24
CA GLN A 13 -26.27 10.13 -28.00
C GLN A 13 -27.30 10.38 -26.88
N ALA A 14 -28.31 9.50 -26.77
CA ALA A 14 -29.36 9.64 -25.75
C ALA A 14 -29.58 8.41 -24.84
N ALA A 15 -28.71 7.39 -24.85
CA ALA A 15 -28.99 6.14 -24.11
C ALA A 15 -27.80 5.54 -23.33
N ALA A 16 -26.75 6.30 -23.02
CA ALA A 16 -25.52 5.76 -22.41
C ALA A 16 -25.28 6.16 -20.94
N GLN A 17 -26.31 6.55 -20.18
CA GLN A 17 -26.15 6.96 -18.77
C GLN A 17 -27.03 6.17 -17.78
N ALA A 18 -27.30 4.89 -18.06
CA ALA A 18 -28.09 4.05 -17.14
C ALA A 18 -27.43 2.70 -16.79
N SER A 19 -26.11 2.54 -16.98
CA SER A 19 -25.43 1.24 -16.77
C SER A 19 -24.17 1.27 -15.89
N ASN A 20 -23.75 2.40 -15.33
CA ASN A 20 -22.50 2.47 -14.54
C ASN A 20 -22.66 2.15 -13.04
N ALA A 21 -23.67 1.35 -12.66
CA ALA A 21 -23.89 0.94 -11.28
C ALA A 21 -23.64 -0.57 -11.04
N ALA A 22 -22.95 -1.26 -11.96
CA ALA A 22 -22.61 -2.67 -11.81
C ALA A 22 -21.16 -2.93 -12.25
N ALA A 23 -20.34 -3.39 -11.30
CA ALA A 23 -18.96 -3.87 -11.42
C ALA A 23 -17.82 -2.82 -11.36
N GLU A 24 -17.62 -2.17 -10.21
CA GLU A 24 -16.28 -1.69 -9.84
C GLU A 24 -15.52 -2.85 -9.16
N HIS A 25 -14.77 -3.62 -9.95
CA HIS A 25 -13.80 -4.57 -9.41
C HIS A 25 -12.74 -3.74 -8.67
N HIS A 26 -12.66 -3.85 -7.35
CA HIS A 26 -11.66 -3.14 -6.53
C HIS A 26 -10.26 -3.61 -6.96
N HIS A 27 -9.63 -2.89 -7.89
CA HIS A 27 -8.31 -3.24 -8.41
C HIS A 27 -7.27 -2.90 -7.35
N HIS A 28 -6.86 -3.90 -6.56
CA HIS A 28 -5.71 -3.80 -5.69
C HIS A 28 -4.47 -3.43 -6.53
N HIS A 29 -3.94 -2.22 -6.33
CA HIS A 29 -2.78 -1.71 -7.06
C HIS A 29 -1.50 -1.91 -6.25
N TYR A 30 -0.59 -2.72 -6.78
CA TYR A 30 0.75 -2.89 -6.24
C TYR A 30 1.63 -1.70 -6.59
N PHE A 31 2.34 -1.14 -5.62
CA PHE A 31 3.33 -0.08 -5.83
C PHE A 31 4.57 -0.36 -4.98
N ARG A 32 5.71 -0.57 -5.64
CA ARG A 32 7.02 -0.65 -4.98
C ARG A 32 7.83 0.60 -5.35
N PRO A 33 8.21 1.45 -4.39
CA PRO A 33 9.03 2.62 -4.66
C PRO A 33 10.43 2.22 -5.15
N SER A 34 11.02 3.10 -5.96
CA SER A 34 12.36 2.90 -6.50
C SER A 34 13.43 3.02 -5.42
N GLY A 35 14.60 2.43 -5.62
CA GLY A 35 15.68 2.46 -4.62
C GLY A 35 16.18 3.87 -4.26
N VAL A 36 16.00 4.86 -5.15
CA VAL A 36 16.40 6.25 -4.86
C VAL A 36 15.41 7.00 -3.97
N ASP A 37 14.18 6.48 -3.86
CA ASP A 37 13.08 7.11 -3.12
C ASP A 37 12.84 6.44 -1.75
N VAL A 38 13.70 5.51 -1.35
CA VAL A 38 13.52 4.65 -0.18
C VAL A 38 14.67 4.81 0.81
N SER A 39 14.34 4.94 2.09
CA SER A 39 15.29 4.79 3.19
C SER A 39 14.93 3.61 4.06
N GLY A 40 15.95 2.83 4.43
CA GLY A 40 15.89 1.86 5.52
C GLY A 40 16.35 2.42 6.86
N PHE A 41 16.82 3.67 6.89
CA PHE A 41 17.31 4.32 8.10
C PHE A 41 16.24 5.23 8.73
N PRO A 42 16.10 5.24 10.06
CA PRO A 42 15.20 6.14 10.78
C PRO A 42 15.39 7.62 10.42
N PRO A 43 14.40 8.48 10.67
CA PRO A 43 14.60 9.93 10.66
C PRO A 43 15.76 10.37 11.58
N PRO A 44 16.42 11.51 11.28
CA PRO A 44 16.12 12.44 10.20
C PRO A 44 16.72 12.01 8.86
N ASN A 45 15.88 11.91 7.82
CA ASN A 45 16.30 11.76 6.42
C ASN A 45 15.21 12.33 5.49
N SER A 46 15.55 12.61 4.24
CA SER A 46 14.64 13.23 3.26
C SER A 46 13.92 12.22 2.36
N ALA A 47 14.01 10.91 2.64
CA ALA A 47 13.42 9.91 1.76
C ALA A 47 11.88 9.98 1.82
N PRO A 48 11.21 9.96 0.67
CA PRO A 48 9.75 9.99 0.65
C PRO A 48 9.16 8.70 1.19
N ASN A 49 9.80 7.54 1.01
CA ASN A 49 9.32 6.24 1.47
C ASN A 49 10.28 5.59 2.46
N HIS A 50 9.75 5.05 3.54
CA HIS A 50 10.48 4.25 4.52
C HIS A 50 10.15 2.77 4.35
N ARG A 51 11.16 1.92 4.48
CA ARG A 51 11.02 0.46 4.48
C ARG A 51 11.81 -0.13 5.63
N SER A 52 11.40 -1.31 6.06
CA SER A 52 11.97 -2.05 7.20
C SER A 52 12.87 -3.20 6.72
N PRO A 53 13.63 -3.87 7.61
CA PRO A 53 14.26 -5.15 7.27
C PRO A 53 13.22 -6.28 7.10
N CYS A 54 11.97 -6.10 7.53
CA CYS A 54 10.94 -7.12 7.50
C CYS A 54 10.27 -7.24 6.11
N PRO A 55 10.35 -8.40 5.42
CA PRO A 55 9.73 -8.58 4.11
C PRO A 55 8.19 -8.51 4.16
N ALA A 56 7.58 -8.98 5.25
CA ALA A 56 6.13 -9.00 5.41
C ALA A 56 5.55 -7.57 5.46
N LEU A 57 6.08 -6.70 6.32
CA LEU A 57 5.59 -5.33 6.47
C LEU A 57 5.85 -4.48 5.22
N ASN A 58 6.99 -4.68 4.56
CA ASN A 58 7.28 -4.03 3.29
C ASN A 58 6.27 -4.44 2.20
N SER A 59 5.85 -5.70 2.19
CA SER A 59 4.81 -6.18 1.27
C SER A 59 3.47 -5.51 1.56
N LEU A 60 3.06 -5.41 2.83
CA LEU A 60 1.83 -4.71 3.20
C LEU A 60 1.83 -3.23 2.74
N ALA A 61 2.94 -2.51 2.93
CA ALA A 61 3.07 -1.13 2.45
C ALA A 61 3.03 -1.03 0.92
N ASN A 62 3.66 -1.97 0.21
CA ASN A 62 3.63 -1.99 -1.26
C ASN A 62 2.23 -2.32 -1.81
N HIS A 63 1.46 -3.12 -1.08
CA HIS A 63 0.08 -3.47 -1.39
C HIS A 63 -0.93 -2.40 -0.93
N GLY A 64 -0.52 -1.48 -0.04
CA GLY A 64 -1.36 -0.40 0.47
C GLY A 64 -2.25 -0.81 1.65
N TYR A 65 -1.95 -1.93 2.31
CA TYR A 65 -2.57 -2.32 3.59
C TYR A 65 -1.98 -1.54 4.76
N LEU A 66 -0.74 -1.07 4.61
CA LEU A 66 -0.13 -0.04 5.45
C LEU A 66 0.07 1.23 4.60
N PRO A 67 0.22 2.42 5.23
CA PRO A 67 0.68 3.63 4.56
C PRO A 67 1.82 3.33 3.58
N ARG A 68 1.63 3.70 2.30
CA ARG A 68 2.54 3.30 1.21
C ARG A 68 3.93 3.89 1.37
N ASP A 69 4.02 5.05 1.99
CA ASP A 69 5.25 5.71 2.37
C ASP A 69 5.92 5.09 3.60
N GLY A 70 5.29 4.13 4.28
CA GLY A 70 5.83 3.46 5.46
C GLY A 70 6.00 4.39 6.66
N LYS A 71 5.23 5.48 6.72
CA LYS A 71 5.25 6.48 7.80
C LYS A 71 3.94 6.44 8.60
N GLU A 72 3.95 7.08 9.76
CA GLU A 72 2.76 7.23 10.63
C GLU A 72 2.07 5.91 11.01
N LEU A 73 2.87 4.90 11.36
CA LEU A 73 2.36 3.60 11.78
C LEU A 73 2.06 3.59 13.28
N THR A 74 1.12 2.73 13.66
CA THR A 74 0.84 2.38 15.06
C THR A 74 0.92 0.86 15.24
N PRO A 75 1.19 0.37 16.47
CA PRO A 75 1.19 -1.07 16.74
C PRO A 75 -0.14 -1.76 16.41
N GLN A 76 -1.27 -1.08 16.65
CA GLN A 76 -2.61 -1.57 16.33
C GLN A 76 -2.80 -1.70 14.82
N LEU A 77 -2.45 -0.66 14.05
CA LEU A 77 -2.55 -0.70 12.58
C LEU A 77 -1.75 -1.86 11.98
N ILE A 78 -0.53 -2.09 12.48
CA ILE A 78 0.30 -3.20 12.02
C ILE A 78 -0.32 -4.54 12.39
N ARG A 79 -0.85 -4.67 13.61
CA ARG A 79 -1.49 -5.89 14.11
C ARG A 79 -2.70 -6.28 13.26
N ASP A 80 -3.60 -5.33 13.03
CA ASP A 80 -4.82 -5.56 12.26
C ASP A 80 -4.44 -5.97 10.83
N ALA A 81 -3.47 -5.28 10.21
CA ALA A 81 -3.04 -5.59 8.85
C ALA A 81 -2.40 -6.99 8.70
N ILE A 82 -1.58 -7.43 9.65
CA ILE A 82 -0.97 -8.78 9.58
C ILE A 82 -2.00 -9.89 9.88
N MET A 83 -2.99 -9.61 10.72
CA MET A 83 -4.10 -10.54 10.98
C MET A 83 -4.98 -10.66 9.74
N ASP A 84 -5.40 -9.55 9.16
CA ASP A 84 -6.31 -9.52 8.00
C ASP A 84 -5.69 -10.11 6.73
N VAL A 85 -4.42 -9.80 6.44
CA VAL A 85 -3.80 -10.14 5.16
C VAL A 85 -3.05 -11.46 5.20
N PHE A 86 -2.33 -11.74 6.29
CA PHE A 86 -1.53 -12.96 6.42
C PHE A 86 -2.19 -14.02 7.28
N ASN A 87 -3.39 -13.76 7.81
CA ASN A 87 -4.11 -14.68 8.70
C ASN A 87 -3.26 -15.12 9.89
N VAL A 88 -2.52 -14.15 10.47
CA VAL A 88 -1.72 -14.36 11.69
C VAL A 88 -2.67 -14.44 12.89
N ASP A 89 -2.45 -15.42 13.76
CA ASP A 89 -3.18 -15.56 15.02
C ASP A 89 -3.05 -14.32 15.91
N GLU A 90 -4.11 -13.96 16.63
CA GLU A 90 -4.16 -12.77 17.48
C GLU A 90 -3.05 -12.76 18.55
N GLY A 91 -2.78 -13.90 19.19
CA GLY A 91 -1.74 -14.00 20.21
C GLY A 91 -0.33 -13.83 19.63
N LEU A 92 -0.10 -14.31 18.41
CA LEU A 92 1.16 -14.06 17.70
C LEU A 92 1.27 -12.60 17.26
N ALA A 93 0.22 -12.03 16.67
CA ALA A 93 0.18 -10.63 16.25
C ALA A 93 0.41 -9.67 17.44
N GLU A 94 -0.14 -10.02 18.61
CA GLU A 94 0.12 -9.30 19.85
C GLU A 94 1.58 -9.32 20.25
N ARG A 95 2.18 -10.51 20.29
CA ARG A 95 3.59 -10.65 20.69
C ARG A 95 4.53 -9.90 19.76
N LEU A 96 4.24 -9.89 18.45
CA LEU A 96 5.05 -9.20 17.45
C LEU A 96 4.94 -7.68 17.55
N THR A 97 3.77 -7.15 17.89
CA THR A 97 3.52 -5.69 17.89
C THR A 97 3.66 -5.03 19.25
N ARG A 98 3.61 -5.80 20.35
CA ARG A 98 3.78 -5.29 21.73
C ARG A 98 5.06 -4.47 21.97
N PRO A 99 6.25 -4.81 21.45
CA PRO A 99 7.45 -4.01 21.71
C PRO A 99 7.50 -2.70 20.90
N LEU A 100 6.60 -2.51 19.94
CA LEU A 100 6.65 -1.36 19.03
C LEU A 100 6.30 -0.06 19.75
N PRO A 101 6.99 1.05 19.44
CA PRO A 101 6.63 2.35 19.98
C PRO A 101 5.25 2.80 19.46
N PRO A 102 4.56 3.71 20.17
CA PRO A 102 3.20 4.13 19.83
C PRO A 102 3.06 4.70 18.41
N GLN A 103 4.09 5.40 17.95
CA GLN A 103 4.21 5.93 16.60
C GLN A 103 5.56 5.53 16.04
N LEU A 104 5.57 5.01 14.81
CA LEU A 104 6.80 4.63 14.12
C LEU A 104 6.70 4.79 12.61
N THR A 105 7.85 4.75 11.98
CA THR A 105 8.03 4.47 10.56
C THR A 105 8.59 3.07 10.39
N LEU A 106 8.44 2.49 9.20
CA LEU A 106 9.03 1.17 8.91
C LEU A 106 10.55 1.16 9.10
N ALA A 107 11.22 2.28 8.87
CA ALA A 107 12.66 2.38 9.01
C ALA A 107 13.13 2.31 10.48
N ASP A 108 12.26 2.59 11.45
CA ASP A 108 12.58 2.49 12.88
C ASP A 108 12.83 1.03 13.31
N LEU A 109 12.30 0.08 12.56
CA LEU A 109 12.55 -1.36 12.77
C LEU A 109 13.96 -1.78 12.38
N SER A 110 14.72 -0.95 11.66
CA SER A 110 16.10 -1.21 11.27
C SER A 110 17.12 -0.84 12.37
N VAL A 111 16.67 -0.31 13.52
CA VAL A 111 17.57 -0.01 14.64
C VAL A 111 18.12 -1.32 15.19
N HIS A 112 19.44 -1.49 15.03
CA HIS A 112 20.15 -2.68 15.47
C HIS A 112 19.94 -2.93 16.97
N GLY A 113 19.59 -4.17 17.32
CA GLY A 113 19.37 -4.60 18.71
C GLY A 113 18.02 -4.21 19.31
N PHE A 114 17.13 -3.56 18.56
CA PHE A 114 15.72 -3.39 18.96
C PHE A 114 14.88 -4.61 18.56
N ILE A 115 14.72 -4.81 17.24
CA ILE A 115 14.10 -6.01 16.63
C ILE A 115 15.02 -6.55 15.54
N GLU A 116 15.65 -5.65 14.77
CA GLU A 116 16.72 -5.99 13.85
C GLU A 116 17.85 -6.72 14.58
N HIS A 117 18.36 -7.77 13.96
CA HIS A 117 19.38 -8.64 14.54
C HIS A 117 20.31 -9.23 13.47
N ASP A 118 21.52 -9.58 13.91
CA ASP A 118 22.52 -10.26 13.09
C ASP A 118 22.03 -11.63 12.59
N ALA A 119 22.62 -12.11 11.50
CA ALA A 119 22.28 -13.38 10.86
C ALA A 119 20.81 -13.50 10.44
N SER A 120 20.24 -12.39 9.96
CA SER A 120 19.00 -12.38 9.18
C SER A 120 19.13 -13.26 7.92
N LEU A 121 18.01 -13.81 7.44
CA LEU A 121 17.93 -14.66 6.24
C LEU A 121 18.23 -13.91 4.94
#